data_AF-A0A482TGY7-F1
#
_entry.id   AF-A0A482TGY7-F1
#
_cell.length_a   1.000
_cell.length_b   1.000
_cell.length_c   1.000
_cell.angle_alpha   90.00
_cell.angle_beta   90.00
_cell.angle_gamma   90.00
#
_symmetry.space_group_name_H-M   'P 1'
#
loop_
_entity.id
_entity.type
_entity.pdbx_description
1 polymer ?
#
loop_
_entity_poly.entity_id
_entity_poly.type
_entity_poly.pdbx_seq_one_letter_code
_entity_poly.pdbx_strand_id
1 'polypeptide(L)'
;MPVIECDETTARERLADAGLDIDAGNTDHERWRVEYGGATAVAYDGKVVVQGEGTARLEALLRGTDGGRVHAYFDGASRGNPGPASVGYVLVDDSGIVTEGGETIGTATNNQAEYKALIRAVEVARDYGFDDVHIRGDSELIVKQVRGEWDTNDPDLRESRVRVRELLTDFDDWQIEHVPREINDRADELANDALDDD
;
A
#
# COMPACT_ATOMS: atom_id res chain seq x y z
N MET A 1 -15.88 1.44 2.33
CA MET A 1 -16.28 2.50 1.37
C MET A 1 -15.70 3.81 1.88
N PRO A 2 -14.51 4.20 1.42
CA PRO A 2 -13.84 5.42 1.84
C PRO A 2 -14.70 6.67 1.64
N VAL A 3 -14.66 7.57 2.62
CA VAL A 3 -15.24 8.91 2.52
C VAL A 3 -14.11 9.91 2.72
N ILE A 4 -13.89 10.75 1.72
CA ILE A 4 -12.85 11.77 1.71
C ILE A 4 -13.52 13.13 1.89
N GLU A 5 -13.35 13.72 3.06
CA GLU A 5 -13.80 15.08 3.35
C GLU A 5 -12.90 16.07 2.59
N CYS A 6 -13.45 16.69 1.55
CA CYS A 6 -12.75 17.63 0.67
C CYS A 6 -13.73 18.49 -0.12
N ASP A 7 -13.26 19.65 -0.57
CA ASP A 7 -14.01 20.51 -1.49
C ASP A 7 -14.19 19.81 -2.84
N GLU A 8 -15.43 19.69 -3.32
CA GLU A 8 -15.74 18.93 -4.52
C GLU A 8 -15.17 19.54 -5.81
N THR A 9 -14.89 20.85 -5.82
CA THR A 9 -14.33 21.55 -6.98
C THR A 9 -12.85 21.22 -7.08
N THR A 10 -12.13 21.35 -5.97
CA THR A 10 -10.70 21.00 -5.86
C THR A 10 -10.48 19.52 -6.19
N ALA A 11 -11.34 18.63 -5.69
CA ALA A 11 -11.28 17.21 -5.99
C ALA A 11 -11.52 16.92 -7.49
N ARG A 12 -12.46 17.63 -8.12
CA ARG A 12 -12.71 17.53 -9.56
C ARG A 12 -11.50 17.97 -10.39
N GLU A 13 -10.86 19.08 -10.01
CA GLU A 13 -9.68 19.61 -10.70
C GLU A 13 -8.53 18.61 -10.68
N ARG A 14 -8.23 18.00 -9.52
CA ARG A 14 -7.18 16.97 -9.41
C ARG A 14 -7.41 15.77 -10.32
N LEU A 15 -8.65 15.27 -10.36
CA LEU A 15 -9.02 14.15 -11.25
C LEU A 15 -8.89 14.54 -12.72
N ALA A 16 -9.28 15.76 -13.09
CA ALA A 16 -9.17 16.26 -14.46
C ALA A 16 -7.71 16.48 -14.89
N ASP A 17 -6.86 17.01 -14.00
CA ASP A 17 -5.42 17.18 -14.23
C ASP A 17 -4.71 15.85 -14.43
N ALA A 18 -5.19 14.79 -13.75
CA ALA A 18 -4.75 13.41 -13.96
C ALA A 18 -5.34 12.76 -15.23
N GLY A 19 -6.15 13.50 -16.01
CA GLY A 19 -6.69 13.06 -17.30
C GLY A 19 -7.88 12.11 -17.19
N LEU A 20 -8.58 12.06 -16.05
CA LEU A 20 -9.77 11.23 -15.89
C LEU A 20 -10.99 11.94 -16.49
N ASP A 21 -11.84 11.16 -17.16
CA ASP A 21 -13.13 11.62 -17.69
C ASP A 21 -14.16 11.71 -16.56
N ILE A 22 -14.67 12.92 -16.31
CA ILE A 22 -15.58 13.19 -15.19
C ILE A 22 -17.00 13.45 -15.71
N ASP A 23 -17.92 12.58 -15.32
CA ASP A 23 -19.33 12.64 -15.66
C ASP A 23 -20.13 13.53 -14.69
N ALA A 24 -21.32 13.94 -15.15
CA ALA A 24 -22.32 14.54 -14.28
C ALA A 24 -22.86 13.51 -13.26
N GLY A 25 -23.30 13.99 -12.09
CA GLY A 25 -23.98 13.15 -11.12
C GLY A 25 -25.27 12.55 -11.67
N ASN A 26 -25.66 11.38 -11.17
CA ASN A 26 -26.91 10.73 -11.58
C ASN A 26 -28.15 11.34 -10.89
N THR A 27 -27.94 12.09 -9.81
CA THR A 27 -28.99 12.72 -9.00
C THR A 27 -28.66 14.17 -8.68
N ASP A 28 -29.64 14.97 -8.26
CA ASP A 28 -29.44 16.38 -7.89
C ASP A 28 -28.50 16.57 -6.68
N HIS A 29 -28.29 15.51 -5.89
CA HIS A 29 -27.37 15.51 -4.75
C HIS A 29 -25.94 15.15 -5.13
N GLU A 30 -25.74 14.55 -6.31
CA GLU A 30 -24.42 14.17 -6.82
C GLU A 30 -23.86 15.31 -7.68
N ARG A 31 -22.72 15.85 -7.28
CA ARG A 31 -22.06 16.96 -8.00
C ARG A 31 -21.41 16.47 -9.29
N TRP A 32 -20.73 15.34 -9.20
CA TRP A 32 -20.07 14.66 -10.31
C TRP A 32 -19.73 13.23 -9.93
N ARG A 33 -19.37 12.42 -10.92
CA ARG A 33 -18.87 11.07 -10.71
C ARG A 33 -17.75 10.74 -11.69
N VAL A 34 -16.88 9.81 -11.31
CA VAL A 34 -15.83 9.27 -12.16
C VAL A 34 -15.70 7.77 -11.94
N GLU A 35 -15.39 7.03 -12.99
CA GLU A 35 -15.06 5.62 -12.94
C GLU A 35 -13.61 5.42 -13.40
N TYR A 36 -12.81 4.73 -12.58
CA TYR A 36 -11.41 4.45 -12.89
C TYR A 36 -11.00 3.12 -12.26
N GLY A 37 -10.40 2.22 -13.06
CA GLY A 37 -9.80 0.99 -12.55
C GLY A 37 -10.77 0.02 -11.85
N GLY A 38 -12.07 0.09 -12.12
CA GLY A 38 -13.10 -0.70 -11.40
C GLY A 38 -13.63 -0.04 -10.13
N ALA A 39 -13.09 1.13 -9.75
CA ALA A 39 -13.61 1.98 -8.70
C ALA A 39 -14.46 3.12 -9.27
N THR A 40 -15.36 3.63 -8.42
CA THR A 40 -16.19 4.82 -8.69
C THR A 40 -16.00 5.81 -7.56
N ALA A 41 -15.76 7.08 -7.89
CA ALA A 41 -15.86 8.19 -6.96
C ALA A 41 -17.09 9.05 -7.28
N VAL A 42 -17.87 9.38 -6.26
CA VAL A 42 -19.08 10.20 -6.36
C VAL A 42 -18.98 11.35 -5.37
N ALA A 43 -19.08 12.57 -5.89
CA ALA A 43 -18.98 13.78 -5.08
C ALA A 43 -20.33 14.29 -4.60
N TYR A 44 -20.34 14.71 -3.35
CA TYR A 44 -21.41 15.42 -2.67
C TYR A 44 -20.86 16.74 -2.13
N ASP A 45 -21.73 17.54 -1.52
CA ASP A 45 -21.32 18.78 -0.85
C ASP A 45 -20.30 18.46 0.28
N GLY A 46 -19.07 18.95 0.11
CA GLY A 46 -17.98 18.82 1.10
C GLY A 46 -17.33 17.44 1.25
N LYS A 47 -17.68 16.46 0.39
CA LYS A 47 -17.07 15.12 0.45
C LYS A 47 -17.15 14.33 -0.85
N VAL A 48 -16.26 13.36 -0.99
CA VAL A 48 -16.26 12.37 -2.07
C VAL A 48 -16.31 10.96 -1.49
N VAL A 49 -17.22 10.14 -1.99
CA VAL A 49 -17.37 8.73 -1.61
C VAL A 49 -16.73 7.86 -2.69
N VAL A 50 -15.80 6.99 -2.31
CA VAL A 50 -15.12 6.06 -3.23
C VAL A 50 -15.59 4.63 -2.94
N GLN A 51 -15.89 3.87 -3.98
CA GLN A 51 -16.37 2.49 -3.88
C GLN A 51 -15.89 1.65 -5.08
N GLY A 52 -16.08 0.33 -5.01
CA GLY A 52 -15.64 -0.60 -6.05
C GLY A 52 -14.30 -1.25 -5.72
N GLU A 53 -13.71 -1.91 -6.71
CA GLU A 53 -12.42 -2.59 -6.58
C GLU A 53 -11.28 -1.61 -6.95
N GLY A 54 -10.14 -1.68 -6.26
CA GLY A 54 -8.96 -0.86 -6.61
C GLY A 54 -9.12 0.64 -6.33
N THR A 55 -9.71 1.03 -5.20
CA THR A 55 -9.97 2.45 -4.86
C THR A 55 -8.70 3.28 -4.65
N ALA A 56 -7.57 2.65 -4.34
CA ALA A 56 -6.28 3.27 -4.01
C ALA A 56 -5.90 4.46 -4.90
N ARG A 57 -5.94 4.29 -6.23
CA ARG A 57 -5.54 5.36 -7.15
C ARG A 57 -6.48 6.56 -7.12
N LEU A 58 -7.79 6.33 -7.03
CA LEU A 58 -8.77 7.42 -6.88
C LEU A 58 -8.57 8.12 -5.54
N GLU A 59 -8.33 7.37 -4.46
CA GLU A 59 -8.06 7.96 -3.15
C GLU A 59 -6.80 8.84 -3.17
N ALA A 60 -5.72 8.39 -3.80
CA ALA A 60 -4.48 9.16 -3.95
C ALA A 60 -4.70 10.46 -4.73
N LEU A 61 -5.34 10.38 -5.90
CA LEU A 61 -5.67 11.54 -6.72
C LEU A 61 -6.56 12.54 -5.98
N LEU A 62 -7.57 12.05 -5.26
CA LEU A 62 -8.48 12.91 -4.51
C LEU A 62 -7.79 13.60 -3.34
N ARG A 63 -6.82 12.94 -2.69
CA ARG A 63 -6.01 13.52 -1.62
C ARG A 63 -4.89 14.43 -2.14
N GLY A 64 -4.55 14.33 -3.42
CA GLY A 64 -3.42 15.04 -4.04
C GLY A 64 -2.08 14.44 -3.63
N THR A 65 -2.05 13.13 -3.37
CA THR A 65 -0.87 12.35 -3.00
C THR A 65 -0.43 11.45 -4.14
N ASP A 66 -0.79 11.78 -5.38
CA ASP A 66 -0.28 11.08 -6.54
C ASP A 66 1.13 11.56 -6.90
N GLY A 67 2.03 10.62 -7.14
CA GLY A 67 3.45 10.89 -7.25
C GLY A 67 4.10 11.29 -5.92
N GLY A 68 5.41 11.46 -5.94
CA GLY A 68 6.21 11.81 -4.77
C GLY A 68 6.63 10.63 -3.91
N ARG A 69 7.28 10.98 -2.79
CA ARG A 69 7.92 10.04 -1.87
C ARG A 69 6.96 9.49 -0.84
N VAL A 70 7.01 8.18 -0.60
CA VAL A 70 6.35 7.51 0.53
C VAL A 70 7.32 6.68 1.35
N HIS A 71 7.10 6.62 2.66
CA HIS A 71 7.71 5.64 3.55
C HIS A 71 6.79 4.43 3.67
N ALA A 72 7.27 3.25 3.26
CA ALA A 72 6.54 2.00 3.30
C ALA A 72 7.10 1.10 4.40
N TYR A 73 6.32 0.89 5.45
CA TYR A 73 6.62 -0.06 6.54
C TYR A 73 5.95 -1.40 6.25
N PHE A 74 6.62 -2.49 6.58
CA PHE A 74 6.09 -3.84 6.42
C PHE A 74 6.51 -4.73 7.58
N ASP A 75 5.66 -5.69 7.93
CA ASP A 75 5.96 -6.75 8.90
C ASP A 75 5.20 -8.03 8.57
N GLY A 76 5.84 -9.19 8.71
CA GLY A 76 5.22 -10.50 8.51
C GLY A 76 5.14 -11.32 9.78
N ALA A 77 3.95 -11.80 10.14
CA ALA A 77 3.75 -12.66 11.30
C ALA A 77 3.46 -14.11 10.90
N SER A 78 3.92 -15.07 11.71
CA SER A 78 3.63 -16.51 11.53
C SER A 78 3.58 -17.26 12.86
N ARG A 79 2.48 -17.97 13.12
CA ARG A 79 2.27 -18.85 14.28
C ARG A 79 2.83 -20.25 14.01
N GLY A 80 4.15 -20.33 13.90
CA GLY A 80 4.88 -21.56 13.55
C GLY A 80 5.87 -21.31 12.42
N ASN A 81 6.62 -22.34 12.03
CA ASN A 81 7.62 -22.22 10.96
C ASN A 81 7.72 -23.52 10.12
N PRO A 82 6.74 -23.80 9.24
CA PRO A 82 5.61 -22.94 8.84
C PRO A 82 4.38 -23.03 9.77
N GLY A 83 3.51 -22.03 9.72
CA GLY A 83 2.23 -21.96 10.44
C GLY A 83 1.27 -20.90 9.85
N PRO A 84 0.08 -20.70 10.42
CA PRO A 84 -0.82 -19.60 10.03
C PRO A 84 -0.08 -18.27 10.08
N ALA A 85 -0.19 -17.49 9.01
CA ALA A 85 0.61 -16.30 8.79
C ALA A 85 -0.22 -15.15 8.22
N SER A 86 0.30 -13.94 8.41
CA SER A 86 -0.30 -12.67 7.99
C SER A 86 0.78 -11.68 7.59
N VAL A 87 0.34 -10.57 7.03
CA VAL A 87 1.16 -9.42 6.69
C VAL A 87 0.53 -8.16 7.28
N GLY A 88 1.37 -7.18 7.62
CA GLY A 88 0.98 -5.83 7.99
C GLY A 88 1.80 -4.81 7.20
N TYR A 89 1.17 -3.69 6.82
CA TYR A 89 1.85 -2.60 6.13
C TYR A 89 1.30 -1.24 6.54
N VAL A 90 2.15 -0.22 6.43
CA VAL A 90 1.79 1.19 6.65
C VAL A 90 2.50 2.05 5.62
N LEU A 91 1.75 2.90 4.92
CA LEU A 91 2.29 3.92 4.02
C LEU A 91 2.17 5.30 4.66
N VAL A 92 3.27 6.03 4.73
CA VAL A 92 3.36 7.35 5.37
C VAL A 92 4.03 8.35 4.43
N ASP A 93 3.38 9.48 4.20
CA ASP A 93 3.95 10.63 3.48
C ASP A 93 4.08 11.85 4.42
N ASP A 94 4.37 13.03 3.85
CA ASP A 94 4.51 14.27 4.62
C ASP A 94 3.19 14.72 5.31
N SER A 95 2.05 14.18 4.90
CA SER A 95 0.73 14.44 5.49
C SER A 95 0.34 13.47 6.60
N GLY A 96 1.07 12.35 6.74
CA GLY A 96 0.84 11.32 7.74
C GLY A 96 0.56 9.95 7.12
N ILE A 97 -0.24 9.12 7.79
CA ILE A 97 -0.60 7.79 7.28
C ILE A 97 -1.54 7.96 6.09
N VAL A 98 -1.07 7.51 4.92
CA VAL A 98 -1.83 7.47 3.67
C VAL A 98 -2.80 6.29 3.69
N THR A 99 -2.27 5.12 4.06
CA THR A 99 -3.03 3.88 4.19
C THR A 99 -2.28 2.88 5.05
N GLU A 100 -3.00 1.94 5.64
CA GLU A 100 -2.46 0.85 6.43
C GLU A 100 -3.41 -0.35 6.37
N GLY A 101 -2.89 -1.55 6.59
CA GLY A 101 -3.71 -2.74 6.60
C GLY A 101 -2.96 -3.99 7.04
N GLY A 102 -3.74 -4.98 7.44
CA GLY A 102 -3.27 -6.33 7.71
C GLY A 102 -4.20 -7.35 7.07
N GLU A 103 -3.63 -8.47 6.60
CA GLU A 103 -4.40 -9.57 6.01
C GLU A 103 -3.71 -10.92 6.24
N THR A 104 -4.51 -11.99 6.37
CA THR A 104 -3.98 -13.35 6.47
C THR A 104 -3.56 -13.89 5.11
N ILE A 105 -2.46 -14.65 5.11
CA ILE A 105 -1.81 -15.17 3.90
C ILE A 105 -1.73 -16.71 3.91
N GLY A 106 -2.60 -17.35 4.70
CA GLY A 106 -2.63 -18.79 4.89
C GLY A 106 -1.45 -19.31 5.70
N THR A 107 -0.80 -20.37 5.23
CA THR A 107 0.35 -20.96 5.92
C THR A 107 1.66 -20.51 5.28
N ALA A 108 2.58 -19.97 6.09
CA ALA A 108 3.91 -19.56 5.65
C ALA A 108 4.96 -19.79 6.74
N THR A 109 6.24 -19.76 6.37
CA THR A 109 7.33 -19.53 7.33
C THR A 109 7.41 -18.05 7.71
N ASN A 110 8.12 -17.71 8.79
CA ASN A 110 8.33 -16.31 9.17
C ASN A 110 8.99 -15.52 8.01
N ASN A 111 10.09 -16.01 7.45
CA ASN A 111 10.76 -15.33 6.32
C ASN A 111 9.87 -15.18 5.07
N GLN A 112 8.99 -16.14 4.80
CA GLN A 112 8.03 -16.04 3.70
C GLN A 112 6.95 -15.00 3.99
N ALA A 113 6.48 -14.89 5.23
CA ALA A 113 5.53 -13.85 5.64
C ALA A 113 6.14 -12.45 5.49
N GLU A 114 7.38 -12.27 5.91
CA GLU A 114 8.11 -10.99 5.78
C GLU A 114 8.26 -10.56 4.32
N TYR A 115 8.65 -11.48 3.42
CA TYR A 115 8.71 -11.18 1.99
C TYR A 115 7.35 -10.83 1.40
N LYS A 116 6.29 -11.54 1.81
CA LYS A 116 4.92 -11.25 1.36
C LYS A 116 4.46 -9.88 1.85
N ALA A 117 4.80 -9.50 3.08
CA ALA A 117 4.49 -8.18 3.63
C ALA A 117 5.22 -7.07 2.85
N LEU A 118 6.51 -7.28 2.56
CA LEU A 118 7.28 -6.38 1.70
C LEU A 118 6.65 -6.22 0.31
N ILE A 119 6.34 -7.34 -0.37
CA ILE A 119 5.67 -7.32 -1.67
C ILE A 119 4.37 -6.52 -1.58
N ARG A 120 3.56 -6.79 -0.56
CA ARG A 120 2.28 -6.12 -0.38
C ARG A 120 2.44 -4.61 -0.18
N ALA A 121 3.35 -4.18 0.68
CA ALA A 121 3.61 -2.76 0.91
C ALA A 121 4.06 -2.04 -0.37
N VAL A 122 4.92 -2.67 -1.19
CA VAL A 122 5.38 -2.10 -2.47
C VAL A 122 4.25 -2.05 -3.50
N GLU A 123 3.42 -3.10 -3.60
CA GLU A 123 2.25 -3.12 -4.48
C GLU A 123 1.26 -2.01 -4.10
N VAL A 124 0.97 -1.85 -2.81
CA VAL A 124 0.09 -0.76 -2.35
C VAL A 124 0.70 0.61 -2.65
N ALA A 125 2.00 0.82 -2.42
CA ALA A 125 2.64 2.09 -2.75
C ALA A 125 2.51 2.44 -4.24
N ARG A 126 2.70 1.44 -5.11
CA ARG A 126 2.50 1.56 -6.55
C ARG A 126 1.04 1.84 -6.92
N ASP A 127 0.07 1.20 -6.25
CA ASP A 127 -1.35 1.37 -6.55
C ASP A 127 -1.87 2.78 -6.17
N TYR A 128 -1.29 3.38 -5.13
CA TYR A 128 -1.48 4.80 -4.81
C TYR A 128 -0.73 5.71 -5.81
N GLY A 129 0.25 5.14 -6.52
CA GLY A 129 1.01 5.78 -7.59
C GLY A 129 2.04 6.76 -7.08
N PHE A 130 2.70 6.41 -5.98
CA PHE A 130 3.98 7.00 -5.59
C PHE A 130 5.06 6.62 -6.59
N ASP A 131 6.00 7.52 -6.81
CA ASP A 131 7.14 7.35 -7.74
C ASP A 131 8.48 7.15 -7.01
N ASP A 132 8.54 7.49 -5.72
CA ASP A 132 9.70 7.26 -4.86
C ASP A 132 9.29 6.50 -3.58
N VAL A 133 9.89 5.34 -3.33
CA VAL A 133 9.54 4.49 -2.18
C VAL A 133 10.72 4.24 -1.23
N HIS A 134 10.52 4.61 0.04
CA HIS A 134 11.45 4.37 1.15
C HIS A 134 10.92 3.26 2.05
N ILE A 135 11.42 2.06 1.82
CA ILE A 135 10.98 0.83 2.48
C ILE A 135 11.71 0.65 3.81
N ARG A 136 10.96 0.32 4.87
CA ARG A 136 11.44 0.09 6.23
C ARG A 136 10.86 -1.19 6.79
N GLY A 137 11.70 -2.02 7.41
CA GLY A 137 11.29 -3.20 8.16
C GLY A 137 12.34 -3.60 9.18
N ASP A 138 11.99 -4.43 10.16
CA ASP A 138 12.91 -4.89 11.21
C ASP A 138 13.67 -6.18 10.83
N SER A 139 13.30 -6.83 9.72
CA SER A 139 13.98 -8.04 9.23
C SER A 139 15.26 -7.73 8.45
N GLU A 140 16.41 -7.73 9.15
CA GLU A 140 17.73 -7.47 8.53
C GLU A 140 18.05 -8.46 7.39
N LEU A 141 17.58 -9.71 7.50
CA LEU A 141 17.76 -10.74 6.46
C LEU A 141 17.12 -10.30 5.13
N ILE A 142 15.87 -9.82 5.18
CA ILE A 142 15.11 -9.42 3.99
C ILE A 142 15.76 -8.19 3.37
N VAL A 143 16.09 -7.19 4.19
CA VAL A 143 16.78 -5.96 3.74
C VAL A 143 18.07 -6.29 3.00
N LYS A 144 18.94 -7.12 3.59
CA LYS A 144 20.23 -7.49 2.98
C LYS A 144 20.06 -8.34 1.72
N GLN A 145 19.06 -9.22 1.68
CA GLN A 145 18.80 -10.01 0.47
C GLN A 145 18.29 -9.13 -0.68
N VAL A 146 17.35 -8.23 -0.43
CA VAL A 146 16.82 -7.30 -1.44
C VAL A 146 17.92 -6.40 -1.98
N ARG A 147 18.81 -5.88 -1.12
CA ARG A 147 20.02 -5.13 -1.52
C ARG A 147 21.07 -5.96 -2.26
N GLY A 148 20.96 -7.30 -2.25
CA GLY A 148 21.91 -8.20 -2.90
C GLY A 148 23.20 -8.39 -2.10
N GLU A 149 23.22 -7.97 -0.84
CA GLU A 149 24.34 -8.20 0.07
C GLU A 149 24.41 -9.67 0.48
N TRP A 150 23.24 -10.29 0.67
CA TRP A 150 23.08 -11.71 1.02
C TRP A 150 22.31 -12.47 -0.05
N ASP A 151 22.71 -13.71 -0.27
CA ASP A 151 21.96 -14.69 -1.07
C ASP A 151 21.26 -15.71 -0.18
N THR A 152 20.23 -16.33 -0.73
CA THR A 152 19.54 -17.48 -0.12
C THR A 152 19.63 -18.68 -1.05
N ASN A 153 19.61 -19.88 -0.48
CA ASN A 153 19.47 -21.13 -1.24
C ASN A 153 18.02 -21.61 -1.35
N ASP A 154 17.13 -21.00 -0.58
CA ASP A 154 15.70 -21.26 -0.63
C ASP A 154 15.12 -20.73 -1.95
N PRO A 155 14.54 -21.58 -2.81
CA PRO A 155 13.99 -21.17 -4.09
C PRO A 155 12.81 -20.21 -3.94
N ASP A 156 11.98 -20.35 -2.90
CA ASP A 156 10.79 -19.51 -2.70
C ASP A 156 11.20 -18.09 -2.30
N LEU A 157 12.22 -17.97 -1.46
CA LEU A 157 12.78 -16.67 -1.07
C LEU A 157 13.51 -16.00 -2.25
N ARG A 158 14.14 -16.78 -3.15
CA ARG A 158 14.72 -16.24 -4.39
C ARG A 158 13.64 -15.67 -5.30
N GLU A 159 12.53 -16.39 -5.48
CA GLU A 159 11.40 -15.93 -6.29
C GLU A 159 10.79 -14.65 -5.70
N SER A 160 10.61 -14.61 -4.39
CA SER A 160 10.12 -13.41 -3.69
C SER A 160 11.06 -12.22 -3.87
N ARG A 161 12.38 -12.41 -3.79
CA ARG A 161 13.37 -11.36 -4.09
C ARG A 161 13.26 -10.86 -5.52
N VAL A 162 13.07 -11.74 -6.49
CA VAL A 162 12.88 -11.36 -7.90
C VAL A 162 11.62 -10.51 -8.02
N ARG A 163 10.49 -10.97 -7.47
CA ARG A 163 9.22 -10.24 -7.51
C ARG A 163 9.32 -8.84 -6.91
N VAL A 164 9.93 -8.70 -5.73
CA VAL A 164 10.15 -7.37 -5.12
C VAL A 164 10.96 -6.47 -6.04
N ARG A 165 12.05 -6.97 -6.62
CA ARG A 165 12.89 -6.17 -7.52
C ARG A 165 12.20 -5.79 -8.82
N GLU A 166 11.34 -6.64 -9.36
CA GLU A 166 10.50 -6.32 -10.52
C GLU A 166 9.53 -5.19 -10.18
N LEU A 167 8.84 -5.26 -9.04
CA LEU A 167 7.95 -4.19 -8.58
C LEU A 167 8.68 -2.87 -8.36
N LEU A 168 9.89 -2.92 -7.80
CA LEU A 168 10.72 -1.73 -7.59
C LEU A 168 11.15 -1.04 -8.90
N THR A 169 11.02 -1.68 -10.06
CA THR A 169 11.28 -1.03 -11.36
C THR A 169 10.16 -0.09 -11.81
N ASP A 170 9.00 -0.13 -11.15
CA ASP A 170 7.88 0.78 -11.41
C ASP A 170 8.07 2.16 -10.73
N PHE A 171 9.09 2.31 -9.88
CA PHE A 171 9.43 3.54 -9.17
C PHE A 171 10.64 4.22 -9.83
N ASP A 172 10.66 5.56 -9.84
CA ASP A 172 11.79 6.36 -10.30
C ASP A 172 12.99 6.20 -9.36
N ASP A 173 12.73 6.15 -8.04
CA ASP A 173 13.73 5.92 -7.01
C ASP A 173 13.19 4.99 -5.91
N TRP A 174 14.07 4.20 -5.31
CA TRP A 174 13.72 3.40 -4.15
C TRP A 174 14.89 3.22 -3.18
N GLN A 175 14.56 3.10 -1.90
CA GLN A 175 15.49 2.72 -0.84
C GLN A 175 14.84 1.66 0.04
N ILE A 176 15.66 0.78 0.63
CA ILE A 176 15.23 -0.14 1.67
C ILE A 176 16.20 -0.06 2.83
N GLU A 177 15.73 0.07 4.06
CA GLU A 177 16.56 0.10 5.26
C GLU A 177 15.98 -0.74 6.41
N HIS A 178 16.88 -1.27 7.22
CA HIS A 178 16.52 -1.93 8.47
C HIS A 178 16.25 -0.87 9.54
N VAL A 179 15.14 -1.01 10.25
CA VAL A 179 14.80 -0.19 11.43
C VAL A 179 14.63 -1.06 12.67
N PRO A 180 14.89 -0.54 13.88
CA PRO A 180 14.53 -1.23 15.11
C PRO A 180 13.04 -1.55 15.16
N ARG A 181 12.67 -2.66 15.83
CA ARG A 181 11.28 -3.12 15.94
C ARG A 181 10.35 -2.06 16.52
N GLU A 182 10.84 -1.25 17.47
CA GLU A 182 10.09 -0.16 18.09
C GLU A 182 9.67 0.94 17.09
N ILE A 183 10.34 1.02 15.93
CA ILE A 183 9.94 1.92 14.85
C ILE A 183 8.90 1.24 13.94
N ASN A 184 8.90 -0.09 13.86
CA ASN A 184 8.01 -0.89 13.03
C ASN A 184 6.73 -1.36 13.76
N ASP A 185 6.52 -0.93 15.01
CA ASP A 185 5.46 -1.42 15.90
C ASP A 185 4.06 -1.43 15.24
N ARG A 186 3.74 -0.43 14.41
CA ARG A 186 2.42 -0.35 13.76
C ARG A 186 2.21 -1.45 12.71
N ALA A 187 3.23 -1.78 11.93
CA ALA A 187 3.13 -2.85 10.94
C ALA A 187 3.06 -4.22 11.62
N ASP A 188 3.84 -4.42 12.69
CA ASP A 188 3.79 -5.62 13.54
C ASP A 188 2.41 -5.79 14.20
N GLU A 189 1.83 -4.72 14.76
CA GLU A 189 0.47 -4.73 15.32
C GLU A 189 -0.56 -5.18 14.27
N LEU A 190 -0.56 -4.58 13.09
CA LEU A 190 -1.48 -4.92 12.00
C LEU A 190 -1.33 -6.38 11.53
N ALA A 191 -0.10 -6.89 11.47
CA ALA A 191 0.14 -8.28 11.13
C ALA A 191 -0.42 -9.22 12.20
N ASN A 192 -0.18 -8.95 13.48
CA ASN A 192 -0.67 -9.80 14.57
C ASN A 192 -2.20 -9.74 14.72
N ASP A 193 -2.80 -8.55 14.64
CA ASP A 193 -4.25 -8.36 14.70
C ASP A 193 -4.96 -9.20 13.62
N ALA A 194 -4.42 -9.21 12.40
CA ALA A 194 -4.97 -10.02 11.31
C ALA A 194 -4.99 -11.53 11.63
N LEU A 195 -4.07 -12.06 12.45
CA LEU A 195 -4.07 -13.46 12.89
C LEU A 195 -4.96 -13.73 14.10
N ASP A 196 -5.25 -12.72 14.90
CA ASP A 196 -6.14 -12.83 16.07
C ASP A 196 -7.62 -12.77 15.66
N ASP A 197 -7.93 -12.11 14.55
CA ASP A 197 -9.28 -11.93 14.02
C ASP A 197 -9.75 -13.03 13.02
N ASP A 198 -8.91 -14.05 12.73
CA ASP A 198 -9.20 -15.17 11.79
C ASP A 198 -9.84 -16.41 12.47
#